data_AF-A0A6I2F4Q9-F1
#
_entry.id   AF-A0A6I2F4Q9-F1
#
_cell.length_a   1.000
_cell.length_b   1.000
_cell.length_c   1.000
_cell.angle_alpha   90.00
_cell.angle_beta   90.00
_cell.angle_gamma   90.00
#
_symmetry.space_group_name_H-M   'P 1'
#
loop_
_entity.id
_entity.type
_entity.pdbx_description
1 polymer ?
#
loop_
_entity_poly.entity_id
_entity_poly.type
_entity_poly.pdbx_seq_one_letter_code
_entity_poly.pdbx_strand_id
1 'polypeptide(L)'
;MTRVPALRWSVTPDETAAENEASLADDPAVRQAIAESVRGDVRAVVTAHPASPLAWAELADSADSSGHVVEAFAFATVAADLAREQLAAAGWQPGSPVPWSDEPNRAYLRALDAQRRAAEALGLRDRAAGAARELADADAEAPARIASEYTPTQVISIVDLEASAGRGTEAPATIGDPIAAPEAAGAAGED
;
A
#
# COMPACT_ATOMS: atom_id res chain seq x y z
N MET A 1 -27.66 58.11 12.83
CA MET A 1 -27.94 57.11 11.77
C MET A 1 -26.64 56.39 11.46
N THR A 2 -26.61 55.12 11.80
CA THR A 2 -25.47 54.22 11.95
C THR A 2 -24.80 53.88 10.61
N ARG A 3 -23.49 54.09 10.46
CA ARG A 3 -22.71 53.59 9.32
C ARG A 3 -22.33 52.14 9.58
N VAL A 4 -22.79 51.25 8.71
CA VAL A 4 -22.44 49.82 8.68
C VAL A 4 -20.98 49.67 8.18
N PRO A 5 -20.11 48.87 8.83
CA PRO A 5 -18.78 48.62 8.31
C PRO A 5 -18.85 47.57 7.19
N ALA A 6 -18.25 47.89 6.05
CA ALA A 6 -18.02 46.93 4.97
C ALA A 6 -16.88 45.98 5.41
N LEU A 7 -17.21 44.71 5.62
CA LEU A 7 -16.21 43.65 5.76
C LEU A 7 -15.47 43.54 4.42
N ARG A 8 -14.23 44.00 4.38
CA ARG A 8 -13.28 43.64 3.33
C ARG A 8 -12.88 42.19 3.57
N TRP A 9 -13.46 41.31 2.78
CA TRP A 9 -13.03 39.93 2.68
C TRP A 9 -11.66 39.92 1.97
N SER A 10 -10.60 39.63 2.71
CA SER A 10 -9.31 39.28 2.13
C SER A 10 -9.38 37.82 1.69
N VAL A 11 -9.58 37.56 0.39
CA VAL A 11 -9.09 36.31 -0.22
C VAL A 11 -7.60 36.54 -0.46
N THR A 12 -6.75 35.97 0.39
CA THR A 12 -5.47 35.44 -0.09
C THR A 12 -5.72 33.97 -0.34
N PRO A 13 -5.84 33.52 -1.61
CA PRO A 13 -5.64 32.11 -1.85
C PRO A 13 -4.17 31.85 -1.54
N ASP A 14 -3.92 30.92 -0.64
CA ASP A 14 -3.05 29.78 -0.87
C ASP A 14 -2.30 29.77 -2.23
N GLU A 15 -1.38 30.71 -2.45
CA GLU A 15 -0.55 30.79 -3.68
C GLU A 15 0.94 30.66 -3.33
N THR A 16 1.30 30.85 -2.05
CA THR A 16 2.67 30.71 -1.55
C THR A 16 3.07 29.28 -1.15
N ALA A 17 2.13 28.33 -1.11
CA ALA A 17 2.45 26.93 -0.78
C ALA A 17 3.00 26.14 -1.99
N ALA A 18 2.57 26.49 -3.20
CA ALA A 18 2.90 25.76 -4.43
C ALA A 18 4.34 25.99 -4.93
N GLU A 19 5.02 27.06 -4.51
CA GLU A 19 6.35 27.42 -5.04
C GLU A 19 7.51 26.56 -4.49
N ASN A 20 7.23 25.57 -3.63
CA ASN A 20 8.25 24.72 -3.00
C ASN A 20 7.81 23.25 -2.83
N GLU A 21 6.86 22.78 -3.65
CA GLU A 21 6.50 21.36 -3.69
C GLU A 21 7.53 20.61 -4.53
N ALA A 22 8.18 19.60 -3.94
CA ALA A 22 9.17 18.81 -4.63
C ALA A 22 8.50 17.93 -5.68
N SER A 23 9.06 17.95 -6.90
CA SER A 23 8.53 17.25 -8.07
C SER A 23 9.63 16.43 -8.73
N LEU A 24 9.32 15.18 -9.08
CA LEU A 24 10.17 14.38 -9.95
C LEU A 24 10.19 14.92 -11.37
N ALA A 25 11.26 14.64 -12.12
CA ALA A 25 11.30 14.95 -13.53
C ALA A 25 10.22 14.15 -14.27
N ASP A 26 9.42 14.84 -15.08
CA ASP A 26 8.38 14.18 -15.86
C ASP A 26 8.99 13.29 -16.96
N ASP A 27 8.49 12.06 -17.09
CA ASP A 27 8.97 11.07 -18.06
C ASP A 27 7.81 10.55 -18.93
N PRO A 28 7.30 11.38 -19.88
CA PRO A 28 6.18 11.00 -20.72
C PRO A 28 6.51 9.85 -21.67
N ALA A 29 7.79 9.71 -22.07
CA ALA A 29 8.25 8.62 -22.92
C ALA A 29 8.16 7.27 -22.20
N VAL A 30 8.59 7.21 -20.93
CA VAL A 30 8.44 6.00 -20.11
C VAL A 30 6.98 5.69 -19.83
N ARG A 31 6.14 6.68 -19.51
CA ARG A 31 4.69 6.45 -19.35
C ARG A 31 4.06 5.84 -20.60
N GLN A 32 4.40 6.36 -21.77
CA GLN A 32 3.90 5.82 -23.04
C GLN A 32 4.39 4.39 -23.26
N ALA A 33 5.69 4.13 -23.06
CA ALA A 33 6.26 2.80 -23.21
C ALA A 33 5.60 1.76 -22.27
N ILE A 34 5.34 2.14 -21.02
CA ILE A 34 4.60 1.29 -20.05
C ILE A 34 3.18 1.02 -20.56
N ALA A 35 2.45 2.04 -21.00
CA ALA A 35 1.07 1.91 -21.45
C ALA A 35 0.93 1.01 -22.70
N GLU A 36 1.94 1.02 -23.58
CA GLU A 36 2.00 0.17 -24.78
C GLU A 36 2.51 -1.25 -24.47
N SER A 37 3.15 -1.45 -23.32
CA SER A 37 3.76 -2.72 -22.94
C SER A 37 2.73 -3.78 -22.50
N VAL A 38 2.96 -5.04 -22.87
CA VAL A 38 2.23 -6.20 -22.31
C VAL A 38 2.94 -6.66 -21.03
N ARG A 39 2.19 -7.17 -20.03
CA ARG A 39 2.72 -7.71 -18.77
C ARG A 39 3.87 -8.72 -19.03
N GLY A 40 5.11 -8.30 -18.82
CA GLY A 40 6.34 -9.03 -19.18
C GLY A 40 7.38 -8.16 -19.90
N ASP A 41 6.92 -7.17 -20.67
CA ASP A 41 7.76 -6.25 -21.45
C ASP A 41 8.23 -5.03 -20.64
N VAL A 42 7.71 -4.83 -19.42
CA VAL A 42 8.17 -3.79 -18.47
C VAL A 42 9.68 -3.90 -18.19
N ARG A 43 10.26 -5.12 -18.23
CA ARG A 43 11.72 -5.31 -18.13
C ARG A 43 12.47 -4.66 -19.29
N ALA A 44 11.93 -4.68 -20.50
CA ALA A 44 12.52 -4.01 -21.65
C ALA A 44 12.45 -2.49 -21.47
N VAL A 45 11.36 -1.97 -20.91
CA VAL A 45 11.24 -0.54 -20.56
C VAL A 45 12.31 -0.12 -19.56
N VAL A 46 12.53 -0.90 -18.49
CA VAL A 46 13.63 -0.63 -17.53
C VAL A 46 14.99 -0.67 -18.21
N THR A 47 15.22 -1.61 -19.12
CA THR A 47 16.49 -1.72 -19.85
C THR A 47 16.72 -0.51 -20.76
N ALA A 48 15.68 0.03 -21.38
CA ALA A 48 15.73 1.23 -22.21
C ALA A 48 15.82 2.52 -21.38
N HIS A 49 15.24 2.53 -20.18
CA HIS A 49 15.15 3.70 -19.28
C HIS A 49 15.63 3.38 -17.85
N PRO A 50 16.90 2.96 -17.66
CA PRO A 50 17.38 2.44 -16.38
C PRO A 50 17.45 3.49 -15.27
N ALA A 51 17.47 4.78 -15.61
CA ALA A 51 17.47 5.89 -14.66
C ALA A 51 16.07 6.36 -14.26
N SER A 52 15.00 5.77 -14.81
CA SER A 52 13.62 6.20 -14.58
C SER A 52 13.02 5.50 -13.35
N PRO A 53 12.72 6.21 -12.25
CA PRO A 53 12.09 5.62 -11.07
C PRO A 53 10.74 4.98 -11.40
N LEU A 54 10.01 5.57 -12.34
CA LEU A 54 8.71 5.07 -12.79
C LEU A 54 8.82 3.67 -13.42
N ALA A 55 9.80 3.46 -14.30
CA ALA A 55 10.00 2.15 -14.93
C ALA A 55 10.28 1.05 -13.89
N TRP A 56 11.09 1.37 -12.86
CA TRP A 56 11.37 0.44 -11.76
C TRP A 56 10.18 0.21 -10.85
N ALA A 57 9.37 1.25 -10.57
CA ALA A 57 8.15 1.12 -9.76
C ALA A 57 7.13 0.19 -10.43
N GLU A 58 6.90 0.34 -11.74
CA GLU A 58 6.04 -0.59 -12.49
C GLU A 58 6.59 -2.02 -12.52
N LEU A 59 7.91 -2.17 -12.63
CA LEU A 59 8.53 -3.48 -12.58
C LEU A 59 8.33 -4.15 -11.21
N ALA A 60 8.39 -3.37 -10.13
CA ALA A 60 8.11 -3.84 -8.78
C ALA A 60 6.65 -4.31 -8.63
N ASP A 61 5.68 -3.51 -9.09
CA ASP A 61 4.26 -3.87 -9.05
C ASP A 61 3.93 -5.10 -9.92
N SER A 62 4.58 -5.22 -11.08
CA SER A 62 4.45 -6.41 -11.93
C SER A 62 5.04 -7.67 -11.28
N ALA A 63 6.17 -7.54 -10.57
CA ALA A 63 6.77 -8.64 -9.83
C ALA A 63 5.89 -9.08 -8.64
N ASP A 64 5.38 -8.11 -7.87
CA ASP A 64 4.47 -8.37 -6.75
C ASP A 64 3.19 -9.08 -7.22
N SER A 65 2.58 -8.58 -8.30
CA SER A 65 1.40 -9.20 -8.92
C SER A 65 1.63 -10.64 -9.40
N SER A 66 2.88 -11.03 -9.63
CA SER A 66 3.28 -12.38 -10.05
C SER A 66 3.73 -13.26 -8.88
N GLY A 67 3.66 -12.75 -7.64
CA GLY A 67 4.11 -13.45 -6.43
C GLY A 67 5.63 -13.46 -6.24
N HIS A 68 6.38 -12.66 -7.00
CA HIS A 68 7.84 -12.57 -6.94
C HIS A 68 8.26 -11.52 -5.90
N VAL A 69 8.06 -11.84 -4.62
CA VAL A 69 8.20 -10.89 -3.51
C VAL A 69 9.64 -10.37 -3.36
N VAL A 70 10.66 -11.21 -3.56
CA VAL A 70 12.08 -10.80 -3.45
C VAL A 70 12.42 -9.78 -4.53
N GLU A 71 12.00 -10.07 -5.77
CA GLU A 71 12.16 -9.18 -6.91
C GLU A 71 11.40 -7.87 -6.72
N ALA A 72 10.14 -7.93 -6.25
CA ALA A 72 9.34 -6.75 -5.94
C ALA A 72 10.05 -5.84 -4.93
N PHE A 73 10.58 -6.40 -3.84
CA PHE A 73 11.34 -5.65 -2.84
C PHE A 73 12.60 -5.01 -3.43
N ALA A 74 13.36 -5.76 -4.23
CA ALA A 74 14.59 -5.27 -4.86
C ALA A 74 14.30 -4.12 -5.84
N PHE A 75 13.30 -4.29 -6.72
CA PHE A 75 12.92 -3.28 -7.72
C PHE A 75 12.34 -2.03 -7.07
N ALA A 76 11.48 -2.18 -6.05
CA ALA A 76 10.92 -1.06 -5.31
C ALA A 76 12.00 -0.24 -4.59
N THR A 77 13.02 -0.91 -4.04
CA THR A 77 14.16 -0.24 -3.41
C THR A 77 14.93 0.60 -4.43
N VAL A 78 15.24 0.06 -5.61
CA VAL A 78 15.90 0.80 -6.69
C VAL A 78 15.07 2.00 -7.14
N ALA A 79 13.75 1.82 -7.31
CA ALA A 79 12.84 2.91 -7.68
C ALA A 79 12.85 4.04 -6.64
N ALA A 80 12.76 3.70 -5.34
CA ALA A 80 12.76 4.68 -4.27
C ALA A 80 14.12 5.42 -4.18
N ASP A 81 15.23 4.71 -4.34
CA ASP A 81 16.57 5.31 -4.29
C ASP A 81 16.78 6.30 -5.44
N LEU A 82 16.46 5.91 -6.69
CA LEU A 82 16.53 6.80 -7.85
C LEU A 82 15.61 8.02 -7.71
N ALA A 83 14.41 7.83 -7.17
CA ALA A 83 13.49 8.94 -6.93
C ALA A 83 14.06 9.93 -5.90
N ARG A 84 14.60 9.45 -4.77
CA ARG A 84 15.25 10.33 -3.78
C ARG A 84 16.44 11.07 -4.37
N GLU A 85 17.24 10.43 -5.20
CA GLU A 85 18.35 11.08 -5.90
C GLU A 85 17.86 12.21 -6.82
N GLN A 86 16.80 11.98 -7.59
CA GLN A 86 16.22 13.02 -8.46
C GLN A 86 15.58 14.16 -7.65
N LEU A 87 14.83 13.84 -6.60
CA LEU A 87 14.24 14.84 -5.71
C LEU A 87 15.33 15.68 -5.04
N ALA A 88 16.38 15.05 -4.52
CA ALA A 88 17.51 15.75 -3.92
C ALA A 88 18.23 16.66 -4.92
N ALA A 89 18.37 16.23 -6.19
CA ALA A 89 18.91 17.07 -7.26
C ALA A 89 18.01 18.28 -7.58
N ALA A 90 16.70 18.17 -7.35
CA ALA A 90 15.72 19.25 -7.46
C ALA A 90 15.62 20.13 -6.20
N GLY A 91 16.44 19.87 -5.16
CA GLY A 91 16.49 20.67 -3.93
C GLY A 91 15.60 20.17 -2.79
N TRP A 92 14.94 19.01 -2.95
CA TRP A 92 14.19 18.36 -1.88
C TRP A 92 15.12 17.87 -0.77
N GLN A 93 14.60 17.89 0.47
CA GLN A 93 15.29 17.32 1.63
C GLN A 93 14.48 16.14 2.18
N PRO A 94 15.15 15.11 2.73
CA PRO A 94 14.45 14.00 3.39
C PRO A 94 13.46 14.48 4.45
N GLY A 95 12.20 14.03 4.33
CA GLY A 95 11.10 14.44 5.20
C GLY A 95 10.34 15.69 4.76
N SER A 96 10.75 16.35 3.67
CA SER A 96 9.91 17.37 3.03
C SER A 96 8.74 16.72 2.27
N PRO A 97 7.58 17.38 2.17
CA PRO A 97 6.41 16.85 1.46
C PRO A 97 6.70 16.55 -0.01
N VAL A 98 6.07 15.50 -0.53
CA VAL A 98 6.10 15.09 -1.95
C VAL A 98 4.66 14.72 -2.34
N PRO A 99 3.88 15.67 -2.86
CA PRO A 99 2.43 15.50 -2.97
C PRO A 99 2.04 14.54 -4.08
N TRP A 100 0.99 13.75 -3.83
CA TRP A 100 0.36 12.80 -4.77
C TRP A 100 -0.35 13.49 -5.95
N SER A 101 -0.77 14.73 -5.74
CA SER A 101 -1.44 15.56 -6.75
C SER A 101 -0.56 15.73 -8.00
N ASP A 102 0.75 15.77 -7.80
CA ASP A 102 1.72 15.83 -8.88
C ASP A 102 2.00 14.43 -9.46
N GLU A 103 1.74 14.26 -10.76
CA GLU A 103 1.80 12.97 -11.44
C GLU A 103 3.20 12.32 -11.39
N PRO A 104 4.32 13.05 -11.65
CA PRO A 104 5.67 12.48 -11.59
C PRO A 104 6.00 11.88 -10.22
N ASN A 105 5.53 12.51 -9.13
CA ASN A 105 5.76 12.08 -7.76
C ASN A 105 5.17 10.71 -7.42
N ARG A 106 4.15 10.27 -8.16
CA ARG A 106 3.52 8.97 -7.93
C ARG A 106 4.49 7.81 -8.11
N ALA A 107 5.55 7.96 -8.91
CA ALA A 107 6.60 6.95 -9.02
C ALA A 107 7.28 6.68 -7.67
N TYR A 108 7.63 7.74 -6.94
CA TYR A 108 8.24 7.65 -5.61
C TYR A 108 7.27 7.05 -4.58
N LEU A 109 6.04 7.59 -4.53
CA LEU A 109 5.04 7.17 -3.54
C LEU A 109 4.62 5.71 -3.75
N ARG A 110 4.46 5.28 -5.00
CA ARG A 110 4.19 3.87 -5.34
C ARG A 110 5.38 2.96 -5.02
N ALA A 111 6.62 3.41 -5.26
CA ALA A 111 7.81 2.65 -4.90
C ALA A 111 7.89 2.39 -3.38
N LEU A 112 7.59 3.40 -2.55
CA LEU A 112 7.56 3.23 -1.09
C LEU A 112 6.47 2.25 -0.65
N ASP A 113 5.27 2.33 -1.23
CA ASP A 113 4.20 1.37 -0.90
C ASP A 113 4.55 -0.06 -1.34
N ALA A 114 5.12 -0.23 -2.54
CA ALA A 114 5.60 -1.54 -3.01
C ALA A 114 6.71 -2.09 -2.12
N GLN A 115 7.66 -1.24 -1.70
CA GLN A 115 8.73 -1.62 -0.78
C GLN A 115 8.16 -2.03 0.58
N ARG A 116 7.17 -1.30 1.10
CA ARG A 116 6.47 -1.62 2.34
C ARG A 116 5.78 -2.98 2.26
N ARG A 117 4.94 -3.20 1.24
CA ARG A 117 4.23 -4.48 1.02
C ARG A 117 5.18 -5.66 0.90
N ALA A 118 6.22 -5.54 0.07
CA ALA A 118 7.17 -6.61 -0.12
C ALA A 118 8.02 -6.88 1.14
N ALA A 119 8.40 -5.82 1.88
CA ALA A 119 9.10 -5.97 3.16
C ALA A 119 8.23 -6.68 4.22
N GLU A 120 6.93 -6.38 4.27
CA GLU A 120 5.97 -7.08 5.15
C GLU A 120 5.92 -8.57 4.82
N ALA A 121 5.79 -8.91 3.54
CA ALA A 121 5.75 -10.29 3.06
C ALA A 121 7.06 -11.06 3.35
N LEU A 122 8.21 -10.38 3.34
CA LEU A 122 9.51 -10.98 3.70
C LEU A 122 9.78 -11.01 5.22
N GLY A 123 8.91 -10.45 6.05
CA GLY A 123 9.09 -10.35 7.50
C GLY A 123 10.10 -9.28 7.95
N LEU A 124 10.48 -8.35 7.07
CA LEU A 124 11.41 -7.24 7.33
C LEU A 124 10.68 -6.05 8.00
N ARG A 125 10.19 -6.26 9.22
CA ARG A 125 9.28 -5.32 9.92
C ARG A 125 9.80 -3.89 10.03
N ASP A 126 11.07 -3.71 10.36
CA ASP A 126 11.66 -2.36 10.50
C ASP A 126 11.72 -1.62 9.16
N ARG A 127 11.97 -2.36 8.07
CA ARG A 127 11.98 -1.80 6.71
C ARG A 127 10.57 -1.41 6.26
N ALA A 128 9.59 -2.28 6.52
CA ALA A 128 8.19 -1.99 6.25
C ALA A 128 7.73 -0.73 7.02
N ALA A 129 8.02 -0.66 8.32
CA ALA A 129 7.64 0.49 9.14
C ALA A 129 8.34 1.79 8.69
N GLY A 130 9.61 1.70 8.27
CA GLY A 130 10.35 2.83 7.70
C GLY A 130 9.71 3.36 6.42
N ALA A 131 9.46 2.48 5.45
CA ALA A 131 8.82 2.86 4.18
C ALA A 131 7.39 3.40 4.39
N ALA A 132 6.62 2.82 5.31
CA ALA A 132 5.28 3.30 5.66
C ALA A 132 5.31 4.72 6.26
N ARG A 133 6.27 4.99 7.16
CA ARG A 133 6.44 6.32 7.74
C ARG A 133 6.87 7.33 6.68
N GLU A 134 7.86 6.99 5.87
CA GLU A 134 8.35 7.86 4.80
C GLU A 134 7.23 8.21 3.80
N LEU A 135 6.38 7.24 3.45
CA LEU A 135 5.23 7.46 2.59
C LEU A 135 4.21 8.42 3.22
N ALA A 136 3.85 8.20 4.48
CA ALA A 136 2.88 9.03 5.19
C ALA A 136 3.40 10.46 5.48
N ASP A 137 4.69 10.61 5.72
CA ASP A 137 5.35 11.90 5.90
C ASP A 137 5.43 12.67 4.57
N ALA A 138 5.63 11.97 3.44
CA ALA A 138 5.64 12.56 2.11
C ALA A 138 4.25 13.07 1.68
N ASP A 139 3.23 12.23 1.83
CA ASP A 139 1.83 12.58 1.59
C ASP A 139 0.89 11.64 2.37
N ALA A 140 0.04 12.21 3.23
CA ALA A 140 -0.86 11.45 4.09
C ALA A 140 -2.01 10.75 3.34
N GLU A 141 -2.40 11.25 2.16
CA GLU A 141 -3.44 10.65 1.32
C GLU A 141 -2.89 9.54 0.43
N ALA A 142 -1.61 9.60 0.08
CA ALA A 142 -0.98 8.66 -0.85
C ALA A 142 -1.25 7.17 -0.55
N PRO A 143 -1.14 6.65 0.70
CA PRO A 143 -1.45 5.25 0.99
C PRO A 143 -2.87 4.86 0.56
N ALA A 144 -3.86 5.70 0.84
CA ALA A 144 -5.26 5.43 0.50
C ALA A 144 -5.52 5.54 -1.01
N ARG A 145 -4.88 6.52 -1.67
CA ARG A 145 -4.98 6.70 -3.13
C ARG A 145 -4.34 5.52 -3.88
N ILE A 146 -3.15 5.09 -3.46
CA ILE A 146 -2.47 3.90 -3.99
C ILE A 146 -3.35 2.66 -3.82
N ALA A 147 -3.89 2.46 -2.62
CA ALA A 147 -4.76 1.32 -2.36
C ALA A 147 -6.01 1.30 -3.26
N SER A 148 -6.55 2.47 -3.61
CA SER A 148 -7.71 2.60 -4.50
C SER A 148 -7.38 2.48 -5.99
N GLU A 149 -6.21 2.96 -6.42
CA GLU A 149 -5.90 3.13 -7.86
C GLU A 149 -4.94 2.06 -8.40
N TYR A 150 -4.05 1.53 -7.57
CA TYR A 150 -2.92 0.69 -8.00
C TYR A 150 -2.87 -0.67 -7.31
N THR A 151 -3.80 -0.98 -6.38
CA THR A 151 -3.89 -2.34 -5.83
C THR A 151 -4.22 -3.31 -6.95
N PRO A 152 -3.33 -4.27 -7.27
CA PRO A 152 -3.70 -5.37 -8.14
C PRO A 152 -4.81 -6.13 -7.42
N THR A 153 -5.98 -6.30 -8.04
CA THR A 153 -7.05 -7.16 -7.53
C THR A 153 -6.41 -8.47 -7.10
N GLN A 154 -6.31 -8.71 -5.78
CA GLN A 154 -5.78 -9.96 -5.27
C GLN A 154 -6.64 -11.07 -5.87
N VAL A 155 -6.04 -11.86 -6.75
CA VAL A 155 -6.65 -13.11 -7.18
C VAL A 155 -6.59 -13.98 -5.94
N ILE A 156 -7.69 -14.04 -5.19
CA ILE A 156 -7.87 -15.04 -4.15
C ILE A 156 -7.72 -16.37 -4.87
N SER A 157 -6.54 -16.97 -4.72
CA SER A 157 -6.31 -18.32 -5.20
C SER A 157 -7.22 -19.22 -4.34
N ILE A 158 -7.90 -20.18 -4.96
CA ILE A 158 -8.80 -21.10 -4.25
C ILE A 158 -8.11 -21.76 -3.04
N VAL A 159 -6.79 -21.96 -3.12
CA VAL A 159 -5.93 -22.45 -2.04
C VAL A 159 -5.98 -21.57 -0.78
N ASP A 160 -6.03 -20.24 -0.91
CA ASP A 160 -6.15 -19.31 0.23
C ASP A 160 -7.56 -19.31 0.83
N LEU A 161 -8.60 -19.55 0.01
CA LEU A 161 -9.96 -19.70 0.50
C LEU A 161 -10.11 -20.99 1.32
N GLU A 162 -9.53 -22.09 0.85
CA GLU A 162 -9.52 -23.38 1.55
C GLU A 162 -8.70 -23.32 2.85
N ALA A 163 -7.54 -22.67 2.83
CA ALA A 163 -6.73 -22.44 4.04
C ALA A 163 -7.46 -21.56 5.08
N SER A 164 -8.30 -20.63 4.62
CA SER A 164 -9.13 -19.79 5.48
C SER A 164 -10.37 -20.52 6.00
N ALA A 165 -10.95 -21.43 5.21
CA ALA A 165 -12.08 -22.28 5.61
C ALA A 165 -11.66 -23.42 6.56
N GLY A 166 -10.42 -23.91 6.47
CA GLY A 166 -9.88 -24.98 7.32
C GLY A 166 -9.56 -24.58 8.76
N ARG A 167 -9.73 -23.30 9.15
CA ARG A 167 -9.55 -22.83 10.54
C ARG A 167 -10.77 -23.06 11.45
N GLY A 168 -11.79 -23.76 10.98
CA GLY A 168 -12.79 -24.37 11.84
C GLY A 168 -12.23 -25.67 12.45
N THR A 169 -11.48 -25.57 13.55
CA THR A 169 -11.23 -26.74 14.40
C THR A 169 -12.57 -27.26 14.86
N GLU A 170 -13.01 -28.36 14.25
CA GLU A 170 -14.06 -29.23 14.76
C GLU A 170 -13.54 -29.84 16.07
N ALA A 171 -13.80 -29.15 17.17
CA ALA A 171 -13.71 -29.76 18.49
C ALA A 171 -14.78 -30.87 18.51
N PRO A 172 -14.44 -32.14 18.84
CA PRO A 172 -15.46 -33.16 18.97
C PRO A 172 -16.42 -32.73 20.07
N ALA A 173 -17.71 -32.58 19.73
CA ALA A 173 -18.75 -32.31 20.68
C ALA A 173 -18.87 -33.50 21.65
N THR A 174 -18.33 -33.36 22.85
CA THR A 174 -18.59 -34.28 23.95
C THR A 174 -20.07 -34.14 24.31
N ILE A 175 -20.86 -35.14 23.91
CA ILE A 175 -22.24 -35.31 24.36
C ILE A 175 -22.20 -35.43 25.89
N GLY A 176 -22.83 -34.47 26.58
CA GLY A 176 -22.83 -34.37 28.03
C GLY A 176 -23.41 -35.63 28.69
N ASP A 177 -22.84 -35.98 29.84
CA ASP A 177 -23.31 -37.07 30.69
C ASP A 177 -24.81 -36.93 31.01
N PRO A 178 -25.56 -38.05 31.07
CA PRO A 178 -26.96 -38.01 31.46
C PRO A 178 -27.11 -37.56 32.92
N ILE A 179 -27.99 -36.58 33.14
CA ILE A 179 -28.38 -36.12 34.47
C ILE A 179 -29.02 -37.28 35.23
N ALA A 180 -28.41 -37.68 36.35
CA ALA A 180 -28.95 -38.67 37.26
C ALA A 180 -30.32 -38.20 37.80
N ALA A 181 -31.34 -39.05 37.62
CA ALA A 181 -32.64 -38.87 38.24
C ALA A 181 -32.52 -38.90 39.78
N PRO A 182 -33.28 -38.09 40.52
CA PRO A 182 -33.24 -38.15 41.97
C PRO A 182 -33.83 -39.47 42.47
N GLU A 183 -33.04 -40.20 43.27
CA GLU A 183 -33.53 -41.31 44.07
C GLU A 183 -34.59 -40.81 45.05
N ALA A 184 -35.79 -41.37 44.96
CA ALA A 184 -36.75 -41.38 46.06
C ALA A 184 -37.06 -42.85 46.38
N ALA A 185 -36.53 -43.27 47.52
CA ALA A 185 -36.72 -44.57 48.12
C ALA A 185 -38.15 -44.74 48.68
N GLY A 186 -38.64 -45.99 48.62
CA GLY A 186 -39.38 -46.59 49.74
C GLY A 186 -40.88 -46.84 49.54
N ALA A 187 -41.23 -48.13 49.39
CA ALA A 187 -42.23 -48.89 50.16
C ALA A 187 -42.72 -50.07 49.29
N ALA A 188 -42.29 -51.31 49.60
CA ALA A 188 -43.14 -52.38 50.18
C ALA A 188 -44.29 -52.78 49.23
N GLY A 189 -44.34 -53.98 48.65
CA GLY A 189 -44.27 -55.30 49.26
C GLY A 189 -45.51 -56.09 48.78
N GLU A 190 -45.35 -57.38 48.56
CA GLU A 190 -46.25 -58.31 47.83
C GLU A 190 -47.68 -58.53 48.37
N ASP A 191 -48.48 -59.12 47.47
CA ASP A 191 -49.78 -59.85 47.56
C ASP A 191 -51.11 -59.11 47.75
#